data_AF-A0A929EWA3-F1
#
_entry.id   AF-A0A929EWA3-F1
#
_cell.length_a   1.000
_cell.length_b   1.000
_cell.length_c   1.000
_cell.angle_alpha   90.00
_cell.angle_beta   90.00
_cell.angle_gamma   90.00
#
_symmetry.space_group_name_H-M   'P 1'
#
loop_
_entity.id
_entity.type
_entity.pdbx_description
1 polymer ?
#
loop_
_entity_poly.entity_id
_entity_poly.type
_entity_poly.pdbx_seq_one_letter_code
_entity_poly.pdbx_strand_id
1 'polypeptide(L)'
;MLNRYSSSPSRSLRVKPSRRRIYFIIVLGAALALANYLLYVQGYPLLSAQLTLVSIVLLWWATADPMAGSTLKWEGGEWYIRHRGRQTSVVLLPGAVRLPWLVYAAFRETHAKQRWAFLLFSDSATVEQMRRLRCRLILEQG
;
A
#
# COMPACT_ATOMS: atom_id res chain seq x y z
N MET A 1 -43.22 5.08 7.26
CA MET A 1 -42.65 4.61 8.54
C MET A 1 -41.76 3.39 8.28
N LEU A 2 -40.44 3.59 8.23
CA LEU A 2 -39.36 2.71 8.69
C LEU A 2 -38.05 3.30 8.17
N ASN A 3 -37.69 4.41 8.81
CA ASN A 3 -36.37 5.00 8.83
C ASN A 3 -35.41 3.95 9.40
N ARG A 4 -34.61 3.28 8.57
CA ARG A 4 -33.36 2.59 8.97
C ARG A 4 -32.62 2.01 7.75
N TYR A 5 -32.38 2.83 6.72
CA TYR A 5 -31.23 2.54 5.86
C TYR A 5 -29.99 2.84 6.68
N SER A 6 -29.36 1.75 7.12
CA SER A 6 -28.04 1.71 7.73
C SER A 6 -27.13 2.72 7.06
N SER A 7 -26.92 3.85 7.72
CA SER A 7 -25.87 4.82 7.48
C SER A 7 -24.53 4.13 7.71
N SER A 8 -24.13 3.27 6.76
CA SER A 8 -22.74 2.87 6.63
C SER A 8 -21.99 4.16 6.32
N PRO A 9 -21.23 4.72 7.27
CA PRO A 9 -20.60 6.00 7.07
C PRO A 9 -19.72 5.86 5.85
N SER A 10 -19.89 6.77 4.89
CA SER A 10 -19.08 6.94 3.71
C SER A 10 -17.61 7.02 4.14
N ARG A 11 -16.95 5.86 4.24
CA ARG A 11 -15.73 5.71 5.03
C ARG A 11 -14.55 5.96 4.11
N SER A 12 -14.07 7.19 4.14
CA SER A 12 -12.81 7.57 3.51
C SER A 12 -11.65 7.11 4.39
N LEU A 13 -10.82 6.21 3.87
CA LEU A 13 -9.55 5.85 4.46
C LEU A 13 -8.49 6.76 3.84
N ARG A 14 -8.06 7.78 4.61
CA ARG A 14 -6.93 8.62 4.22
C ARG A 14 -5.65 7.86 4.52
N VAL A 15 -4.88 7.59 3.48
CA VAL A 15 -3.57 6.94 3.60
C VAL A 15 -2.62 7.96 4.22
N LYS A 16 -2.33 7.78 5.51
CA LYS A 16 -1.28 8.53 6.19
C LYS A 16 0.08 7.88 5.92
N PRO A 17 1.17 8.67 5.85
CA PRO A 17 2.51 8.12 5.83
C PRO A 17 2.71 7.25 7.08
N SER A 18 3.07 5.98 6.88
CA SER A 18 3.32 5.03 7.97
C SER A 18 4.76 5.11 8.44
N ARG A 19 4.95 5.21 9.76
CA ARG A 19 6.27 5.08 10.39
C ARG A 19 6.81 3.67 10.21
N ARG A 20 5.96 2.65 10.21
CA ARG A 20 6.35 1.25 9.98
C ARG A 20 6.95 1.02 8.59
N ARG A 21 6.50 1.75 7.57
CA ARG A 21 7.12 1.72 6.24
C ARG A 21 8.55 2.27 6.30
N ILE A 22 8.76 3.36 7.03
CA ILE A 22 10.10 3.94 7.23
C ILE A 22 11.00 2.93 7.94
N TYR A 23 10.53 2.31 9.03
CA TYR A 23 11.29 1.26 9.72
C TYR A 23 11.59 0.07 8.80
N PHE A 24 10.62 -0.38 8.00
CA PHE A 24 10.83 -1.45 7.03
C PHE A 24 11.91 -1.08 5.99
N ILE A 25 11.87 0.14 5.45
CA ILE A 25 12.88 0.65 4.51
C ILE A 25 14.26 0.73 5.18
N ILE A 26 14.34 1.18 6.43
CA ILE A 26 15.61 1.25 7.19
C ILE A 26 16.17 -0.16 7.41
N VAL A 27 15.34 -1.10 7.87
CA VAL A 27 15.76 -2.49 8.10
C VAL A 27 16.20 -3.14 6.80
N LEU A 28 15.45 -2.94 5.71
CA LEU A 28 15.80 -3.44 4.38
C LEU A 28 17.12 -2.83 3.90
N GLY A 29 17.32 -1.52 4.08
CA GLY A 29 18.55 -0.81 3.73
C GLY A 29 19.75 -1.34 4.53
N ALA A 30 19.59 -1.56 5.84
CA ALA A 30 20.64 -2.12 6.69
C ALA A 30 21.01 -3.56 6.26
N ALA A 31 20.03 -4.39 5.93
CA ALA A 31 20.27 -5.75 5.43
C ALA A 31 21.01 -5.74 4.09
N LEU A 32 20.63 -4.85 3.16
CA LEU A 32 21.30 -4.70 1.86
C LEU A 32 22.72 -4.16 2.01
N ALA A 33 22.96 -3.22 2.93
CA ALA A 33 24.29 -2.70 3.22
C ALA A 33 25.19 -3.80 3.80
N LEU A 34 24.67 -4.60 4.73
CA LEU A 34 25.39 -5.73 5.30
C LEU A 34 25.72 -6.79 4.23
N ALA A 35 24.77 -7.12 3.36
CA ALA A 35 25.00 -8.06 2.25
C ALA A 35 26.08 -7.54 1.28
N ASN A 36 26.04 -6.24 0.94
CA ASN A 36 27.07 -5.62 0.11
C ASN A 36 28.45 -5.63 0.77
N TYR A 37 28.52 -5.38 2.07
CA TYR A 37 29.76 -5.43 2.84
C TYR A 37 30.36 -6.84 2.86
N LEU A 38 29.53 -7.86 3.11
CA LEU A 38 29.98 -9.26 3.09
C LEU A 38 30.51 -9.67 1.72
N LEU A 39 29.83 -9.28 0.63
CA LEU A 39 30.30 -9.54 -0.74
C LEU A 39 31.61 -8.83 -1.05
N TYR A 40 31.78 -7.60 -0.55
CA TYR A 40 33.01 -6.85 -0.73
C TYR A 40 34.19 -7.52 0.01
N VAL A 41 34.00 -7.90 1.27
CA VAL A 41 35.03 -8.58 2.09
C VAL A 41 35.39 -9.95 1.51
N GLN A 42 34.43 -10.65 0.89
CA GLN A 42 34.67 -11.92 0.20
C GLN A 42 35.39 -11.78 -1.15
N GLY A 43 35.73 -10.55 -1.58
CA GLY A 43 36.51 -10.31 -2.79
C GLY A 43 35.68 -10.28 -4.07
N TYR A 44 34.38 -10.00 -3.98
CA TYR A 44 33.48 -9.85 -5.14
C TYR A 44 33.07 -8.37 -5.36
N PRO A 45 34.01 -7.46 -5.70
CA PRO A 45 33.71 -6.02 -5.79
C PRO A 45 32.76 -5.67 -6.94
N LEU A 46 32.81 -6.40 -8.06
CA LEU A 46 31.90 -6.19 -9.20
C LEU A 46 30.44 -6.54 -8.83
N LEU A 47 30.23 -7.67 -8.15
CA LEU A 47 28.91 -8.06 -7.66
C LEU A 47 28.40 -7.10 -6.59
N SER A 48 29.27 -6.64 -5.69
CA SER A 48 28.93 -5.62 -4.70
C SER A 48 28.50 -4.30 -5.37
N ALA A 49 29.20 -3.85 -6.41
CA ALA A 49 28.81 -2.66 -7.16
C ALA A 49 27.44 -2.80 -7.85
N GLN A 50 27.18 -3.94 -8.50
CA GLN A 50 25.88 -4.23 -9.12
C GLN A 50 24.76 -4.27 -8.09
N LEU A 51 24.97 -4.98 -6.97
CA LEU A 51 23.98 -5.10 -5.91
C LEU A 51 23.73 -3.74 -5.24
N THR A 52 24.75 -2.90 -5.09
CA THR A 52 24.60 -1.53 -4.59
C THR A 52 23.68 -0.71 -5.50
N LEU A 53 23.90 -0.77 -6.81
CA LEU A 53 23.10 -0.01 -7.79
C LEU A 53 21.63 -0.47 -7.77
N VAL A 54 21.40 -1.78 -7.74
CA VAL A 54 20.05 -2.37 -7.58
C VAL A 54 19.42 -1.95 -6.25
N SER A 55 20.18 -1.97 -5.16
CA SER A 55 19.71 -1.59 -3.82
C SER A 55 19.27 -0.12 -3.76
N ILE A 56 20.04 0.78 -4.37
CA ILE A 56 19.70 2.21 -4.46
C ILE A 56 18.37 2.40 -5.22
N VAL A 57 18.22 1.74 -6.37
CA VAL A 57 16.98 1.83 -7.16
C VAL A 57 15.79 1.27 -6.37
N LEU A 58 15.93 0.11 -5.73
CA LEU A 58 14.87 -0.49 -4.93
C LEU A 58 14.47 0.40 -3.74
N LEU A 59 15.44 0.96 -3.03
CA LEU A 59 15.17 1.86 -1.91
C LEU A 59 14.50 3.15 -2.38
N TRP A 60 14.93 3.71 -3.51
CA TRP A 60 14.28 4.87 -4.14
C TRP A 60 12.82 4.59 -4.50
N TRP A 61 12.55 3.44 -5.11
CA TRP A 61 11.18 3.03 -5.42
C TRP A 61 10.36 2.77 -4.16
N ALA A 62 10.98 2.24 -3.10
CA ALA A 62 10.31 2.01 -1.83
C ALA A 62 10.02 3.31 -1.06
N THR A 63 10.84 4.36 -1.22
CA THR A 63 10.59 5.69 -0.63
C THR A 63 9.59 6.51 -1.42
N ALA A 64 9.53 6.31 -2.74
CA ALA A 64 8.45 6.86 -3.56
C ALA A 64 7.12 6.22 -3.13
N ASP A 65 6.34 6.93 -2.31
CA ASP A 65 4.96 6.56 -2.01
C ASP A 65 4.01 7.32 -2.94
N PRO A 66 3.72 6.79 -4.14
CA PRO A 66 2.84 7.48 -5.08
C PRO A 66 1.43 7.66 -4.52
N MET A 67 1.05 6.90 -3.48
CA MET A 67 -0.28 6.90 -2.89
C MET A 67 -0.33 7.63 -1.53
N ALA A 68 0.79 8.18 -1.04
CA ALA A 68 0.79 8.99 0.17
C ALA A 68 -0.18 10.18 0.04
N GLY A 69 -1.08 10.33 1.01
CA GLY A 69 -2.09 11.39 1.03
C GLY A 69 -3.34 11.12 0.18
N SER A 70 -3.40 10.01 -0.56
CA SER A 70 -4.63 9.59 -1.25
C SER A 70 -5.68 9.10 -0.26
N THR A 71 -6.96 9.18 -0.65
CA THR A 71 -8.06 8.62 0.14
C THR A 71 -8.80 7.57 -0.66
N LEU A 72 -8.92 6.37 -0.10
CA LEU A 72 -9.77 5.30 -0.61
C LEU A 72 -11.15 5.42 0.04
N LYS A 73 -12.22 5.55 -0.74
CA LYS A 73 -13.60 5.69 -0.26
C LYS A 73 -14.44 4.56 -0.86
N TRP A 74 -15.28 3.93 -0.03
CA TRP A 74 -16.34 3.05 -0.50
C TRP A 74 -17.67 3.77 -0.39
N GLU A 75 -18.42 3.89 -1.48
CA GLU A 75 -19.71 4.59 -1.53
C GLU A 75 -20.59 3.97 -2.62
N GLY A 76 -21.88 3.81 -2.36
CA GLY A 76 -22.83 3.37 -3.38
C GLY A 76 -22.59 1.99 -4.00
N GLY A 77 -21.73 1.14 -3.41
CA GLY A 77 -21.36 -0.14 -4.02
C GLY A 77 -20.11 -0.10 -4.90
N GLU A 78 -19.41 1.04 -4.93
CA GLU A 78 -18.19 1.23 -5.71
C GLU A 78 -17.01 1.74 -4.87
N TRP A 79 -15.79 1.40 -5.30
CA TRP A 79 -14.58 1.99 -4.76
C TRP A 79 -14.26 3.28 -5.51
N TYR A 80 -13.89 4.31 -4.76
CA TYR A 80 -13.38 5.56 -5.28
C TYR A 80 -12.02 5.85 -4.68
N ILE A 81 -11.08 6.28 -5.52
CA ILE A 81 -9.78 6.77 -5.08
C ILE A 81 -9.73 8.27 -5.36
N ARG A 82 -9.45 9.04 -4.31
CA ARG A 82 -9.13 10.45 -4.44
C ARG A 82 -7.61 10.63 -4.34
N HIS A 83 -7.01 11.08 -5.42
CA HIS A 83 -5.57 11.36 -5.51
C HIS A 83 -5.39 12.74 -6.15
N ARG A 84 -4.58 13.60 -5.52
CA ARG A 84 -4.33 14.99 -5.99
C ARG A 84 -5.61 15.77 -6.34
N GLY A 85 -6.66 15.61 -5.53
CA GLY A 85 -7.95 16.29 -5.71
C GLY A 85 -8.89 15.65 -6.74
N ARG A 86 -8.42 14.73 -7.59
CA ARG A 86 -9.26 13.99 -8.54
C ARG A 86 -9.83 12.74 -7.86
N GLN A 87 -11.15 12.57 -7.92
CA GLN A 87 -11.83 11.35 -7.50
C GLN A 87 -12.10 10.46 -8.71
N THR A 88 -11.81 9.18 -8.57
CA THR A 88 -11.91 8.23 -9.68
C THR A 88 -12.53 6.92 -9.21
N SER A 89 -13.51 6.40 -9.94
CA SER A 89 -14.11 5.08 -9.68
C SER A 89 -13.14 3.97 -10.09
N VAL A 90 -13.05 2.95 -9.24
CA VAL A 90 -12.15 1.81 -9.43
C VAL A 90 -12.80 0.50 -9.08
N VAL A 91 -12.22 -0.55 -9.65
CA VAL A 91 -12.54 -1.94 -9.35
C VAL A 91 -11.37 -2.58 -8.62
N LEU A 92 -11.67 -3.33 -7.56
CA LEU A 92 -10.69 -4.13 -6.85
C LEU A 92 -10.18 -5.26 -7.75
N LEU A 93 -8.87 -5.41 -7.87
CA LEU A 93 -8.26 -6.54 -8.57
C LEU A 93 -8.15 -7.76 -7.64
N PRO A 94 -8.23 -8.97 -8.18
CA PRO A 94 -7.99 -10.19 -7.41
C PRO A 94 -6.54 -10.22 -6.88
N GLY A 95 -6.34 -10.84 -5.71
CA GLY A 95 -5.01 -10.97 -5.09
C GLY A 95 -4.71 -9.96 -3.97
N ALA A 96 -5.74 -9.43 -3.30
CA ALA A 96 -5.49 -8.60 -2.12
C ALA A 96 -4.92 -9.44 -0.96
N VAL A 97 -3.80 -9.02 -0.39
CA VAL A 97 -3.16 -9.69 0.73
C VAL A 97 -3.60 -9.04 2.03
N ARG A 98 -3.99 -9.86 3.00
CA ARG A 98 -4.59 -9.44 4.27
C ARG A 98 -3.80 -10.03 5.43
N LEU A 99 -2.76 -9.31 5.88
CA LEU A 99 -2.00 -9.66 7.08
C LEU A 99 -2.46 -8.80 8.28
N PRO A 100 -2.29 -9.26 9.53
CA PRO A 100 -2.66 -8.50 10.73
C PRO A 100 -2.00 -7.13 10.84
N TRP A 101 -0.84 -6.97 10.22
CA TRP A 101 -0.02 -5.75 10.23
C TRP A 101 0.08 -5.04 8.86
N LEU A 102 -0.41 -5.68 7.78
CA LEU A 102 -0.29 -5.17 6.41
C LEU A 102 -1.53 -5.55 5.57
N VAL A 103 -2.03 -4.61 4.79
CA VAL A 103 -3.04 -4.87 3.76
C VAL A 103 -2.50 -4.39 2.41
N TYR A 104 -2.42 -5.31 1.46
CA TYR A 104 -2.15 -5.00 0.06
C TYR A 104 -3.44 -5.12 -0.73
N ALA A 105 -3.80 -4.08 -1.47
CA ALA A 105 -4.93 -4.11 -2.38
C ALA A 105 -4.58 -3.38 -3.68
N ALA A 106 -4.82 -4.03 -4.81
CA ALA A 106 -4.65 -3.44 -6.12
C ALA A 106 -6.01 -3.07 -6.71
N PHE A 107 -6.07 -1.95 -7.41
CA PHE A 107 -7.26 -1.42 -8.04
C PHE A 107 -6.97 -1.06 -9.49
N ARG A 108 -7.99 -1.17 -10.33
CA ARG A 108 -7.96 -0.69 -11.71
C ARG A 108 -9.03 0.37 -11.88
N GLU A 109 -8.69 1.45 -12.55
CA GLU A 109 -9.68 2.47 -12.93
C GLU A 109 -10.77 1.86 -13.82
N THR A 110 -12.04 2.22 -13.57
CA THR A 110 -13.18 1.64 -14.31
C THR A 110 -13.19 2.12 -15.77
N HIS A 111 -12.77 3.35 -16.02
CA HIS A 111 -12.82 3.99 -17.35
C HIS A 111 -11.45 4.13 -18.03
N ALA A 112 -10.35 3.82 -17.35
CA ALA A 112 -9.01 3.91 -17.90
C ALA A 112 -8.19 2.66 -17.61
N LYS A 113 -7.07 2.47 -18.31
CA LYS A 113 -6.15 1.35 -18.05
C LYS A 113 -5.22 1.59 -16.84
N GLN A 114 -5.42 2.68 -16.09
CA GLN A 114 -4.55 2.99 -14.96
C GLN A 114 -4.77 1.99 -13.82
N ARG A 115 -3.65 1.54 -13.23
CA ARG A 115 -3.63 0.63 -12.08
C ARG A 115 -3.05 1.34 -10.88
N TRP A 116 -3.64 1.10 -9.73
CA TRP A 116 -3.18 1.60 -8.44
C TRP A 116 -2.99 0.45 -7.47
N ALA A 117 -2.01 0.57 -6.59
CA ALA A 117 -1.78 -0.41 -5.55
C ALA A 117 -1.59 0.32 -4.23
N PHE A 118 -2.30 -0.17 -3.21
CA PHE A 118 -2.23 0.33 -1.86
C PHE A 118 -1.50 -0.69 -1.01
N LEU A 119 -0.45 -0.22 -0.35
CA LEU A 119 0.29 -0.96 0.66
C LEU A 119 0.05 -0.25 2.01
N LEU A 120 -0.97 -0.72 2.73
CA LEU A 120 -1.44 -0.10 3.97
C LEU A 120 -0.89 -0.87 5.17
N PHE A 121 -0.02 -0.23 5.93
CA PHE A 121 0.42 -0.76 7.21
C PHE A 121 -0.61 -0.45 8.30
N SER A 122 -0.60 -1.20 9.39
CA SER A 122 -1.57 -1.03 10.48
C SER A 122 -1.53 0.35 11.15
N ASP A 123 -0.46 1.13 10.96
CA ASP A 123 -0.30 2.50 11.44
C ASP A 123 -0.75 3.56 10.42
N SER A 124 -1.03 3.17 9.17
CA SER A 124 -1.54 4.08 8.14
C SER A 124 -2.98 4.55 8.40
N ALA A 125 -3.74 3.82 9.21
CA ALA A 125 -5.15 4.07 9.51
C ALA A 125 -5.49 3.57 10.92
N THR A 126 -6.66 3.94 11.47
CA THR A 126 -7.08 3.42 12.78
C THR A 126 -7.37 1.92 12.72
N VAL A 127 -7.22 1.21 13.85
CA VAL A 127 -7.47 -0.24 13.94
C VAL A 127 -8.86 -0.61 13.41
N GLU A 128 -9.87 0.20 13.73
CA GLU A 128 -11.23 0.01 13.22
C GLU A 128 -11.35 0.21 11.71
N GLN A 129 -10.67 1.20 11.15
CA GLN A 129 -10.64 1.43 9.70
C GLN A 129 -9.99 0.25 8.98
N MET A 130 -8.87 -0.26 9.50
CA MET A 130 -8.19 -1.44 8.96
C MET A 130 -9.03 -2.71 9.09
N ARG A 131 -9.69 -2.93 10.23
CA ARG A 131 -10.58 -4.08 10.42
C ARG A 131 -11.73 -4.07 9.43
N ARG A 132 -12.39 -2.91 9.25
CA ARG A 132 -13.50 -2.78 8.28
C ARG A 132 -13.03 -2.92 6.84
N LEU A 133 -11.87 -2.36 6.48
CA LEU A 133 -11.26 -2.55 5.16
C LEU A 133 -11.02 -4.04 4.89
N ARG A 134 -10.39 -4.76 5.83
CA ARG A 134 -10.17 -6.20 5.71
C ARG A 134 -11.47 -6.95 5.52
N CYS A 135 -12.47 -6.73 6.37
CA CYS A 135 -13.79 -7.34 6.25
C CYS A 135 -14.41 -7.11 4.86
N ARG A 136 -14.34 -5.87 4.35
CA ARG A 136 -14.87 -5.54 3.03
C ARG A 136 -14.12 -6.24 1.90
N LEU A 137 -12.79 -6.27 1.96
CA LEU A 137 -11.97 -7.01 1.01
C LEU A 137 -12.26 -8.52 1.04
N ILE A 138 -12.70 -9.08 2.17
CA ILE A 138 -13.15 -10.48 2.24
C ILE A 138 -14.44 -10.66 1.45
N LEU A 139 -15.42 -9.77 1.66
CA LEU A 139 -16.74 -9.86 1.03
C LEU A 139 -16.73 -9.69 -0.49
N GLU A 140 -15.70 -9.06 -1.04
CA GLU A 140 -15.57 -8.85 -2.49
C GLU A 140 -14.65 -9.86 -3.18
N GLN A 141 -13.98 -10.72 -2.40
CA GLN A 141 -13.09 -11.77 -2.92
C GLN A 141 -13.56 -13.19 -2.63
N GLY A 142 -14.58 -13.36 -1.79
CA GLY A 142 -15.29 -14.62 -1.59
C GLY A 142 -16.57 -14.62 -2.41
#